data_AF-A0A7C4EZ72-F1
#
_entry.id   AF-A0A7C4EZ72-F1
#
_cell.length_a   1.000
_cell.length_b   1.000
_cell.length_c   1.000
_cell.angle_alpha   90.00
_cell.angle_beta   90.00
_cell.angle_gamma   90.00
#
_symmetry.space_group_name_H-M   'P 1'
#
loop_
_entity.id
_entity.type
_entity.pdbx_description
1 polymer ?
#
loop_
_entity_poly.entity_id
_entity_poly.type
_entity_poly.pdbx_seq_one_letter_code
_entity_poly.pdbx_strand_id
1 'polypeptide(L)'
;MTIAYKFKNGLYLNITNRCSCRCRFCLKFKNNWKFYKYNLHLKREPTTREILSAIRPYLRDKQISEFVFCGYGEPLIRLPVVKEVAAYLKKHQRRVRINTSGQANLYWQKNILPELKGLIDEITISLNSTSARQYTYWHRPRWKDKTYPAVLDFIRQAKKFIPVVTISAVKIPGIDESYFRRLAKKLKVNLRLRPYL
;
A
#
# COMPACT_ATOMS: atom_id res chain seq x y z
N MET A 1 5.06 10.59 17.18
CA MET A 1 4.38 9.92 16.05
C MET A 1 5.07 10.36 14.77
N THR A 2 5.23 9.46 13.80
CA THR A 2 5.90 9.77 12.54
C THR A 2 4.90 9.77 11.39
N ILE A 3 4.75 10.92 10.71
CA ILE A 3 3.86 11.08 9.53
C ILE A 3 4.61 10.79 8.23
N ALA A 4 5.81 11.35 8.07
CA ALA A 4 6.69 11.10 6.94
C ALA A 4 8.04 10.54 7.42
N TYR A 5 8.59 9.55 6.73
CA TYR A 5 9.88 8.96 7.08
C TYR A 5 10.66 8.51 5.84
N LYS A 6 11.99 8.65 5.89
CA LYS A 6 12.88 8.15 4.83
C LYS A 6 13.07 6.64 4.99
N PHE A 7 12.94 5.91 3.90
CA PHE A 7 13.31 4.50 3.84
C PHE A 7 13.81 4.17 2.44
N LYS A 8 15.06 3.67 2.36
CA LYS A 8 15.80 3.59 1.10
C LYS A 8 15.76 4.96 0.39
N ASN A 9 15.46 4.98 -0.91
CA ASN A 9 15.41 6.20 -1.70
C ASN A 9 14.01 6.84 -1.74
N GLY A 10 13.08 6.45 -0.84
CA GLY A 10 11.71 6.96 -0.83
C GLY A 10 11.36 7.71 0.46
N LEU A 11 10.38 8.62 0.35
CA LEU A 11 9.70 9.20 1.51
C LEU A 11 8.34 8.54 1.72
N TYR A 12 8.20 7.84 2.84
CA TYR A 12 7.03 7.03 3.15
C TYR A 12 6.06 7.82 4.03
N LEU A 13 4.77 7.74 3.70
CA LEU A 13 3.70 8.48 4.34
C LEU A 13 2.81 7.54 5.17
N ASN A 14 2.93 7.67 6.49
CA ASN A 14 2.14 6.95 7.49
C ASN A 14 0.92 7.80 7.89
N ILE A 15 -0.19 7.60 7.19
CA ILE A 15 -1.36 8.49 7.28
C ILE A 15 -2.55 7.90 8.05
N THR A 16 -2.50 6.63 8.45
CA THR A 16 -3.60 5.99 9.19
C THR A 16 -3.12 4.76 9.96
N ASN A 17 -3.74 4.51 11.11
CA ASN A 17 -3.62 3.24 11.85
C ASN A 17 -4.65 2.19 11.39
N ARG A 18 -5.73 2.63 10.71
CA ARG A 18 -6.84 1.78 10.29
C ARG A 18 -6.39 0.84 9.19
N CYS A 19 -6.86 -0.40 9.25
CA CYS A 19 -6.60 -1.39 8.22
C CYS A 19 -7.74 -2.42 8.25
N SER A 20 -8.21 -2.84 7.07
CA SER A 20 -9.22 -3.90 6.95
C SER A 20 -8.65 -5.31 7.21
N CYS A 21 -7.35 -5.40 7.48
CA CYS A 21 -6.64 -6.62 7.81
C CYS A 21 -6.00 -6.58 9.19
N ARG A 22 -5.90 -7.75 9.81
CA ARG A 22 -5.09 -8.01 11.00
C ARG A 22 -4.01 -9.04 10.67
N CYS A 23 -3.19 -8.80 9.64
CA CYS A 23 -2.27 -9.84 9.14
C CYS A 23 -1.36 -10.42 10.23
N ARG A 24 -1.15 -11.74 10.22
CA ARG A 24 -0.27 -12.44 11.18
C ARG A 24 1.19 -12.03 11.03
N PHE A 25 1.59 -11.62 9.82
CA PHE A 25 2.94 -11.15 9.51
C PHE A 25 3.11 -9.61 9.65
N CYS A 26 2.10 -8.87 10.14
CA CYS A 26 2.20 -7.41 10.21
C CYS A 26 3.14 -6.97 11.33
N LEU A 27 4.19 -6.22 10.98
CA LEU A 27 5.18 -5.70 11.93
C LEU A 27 4.58 -4.81 13.02
N LYS A 28 3.43 -4.18 12.78
CA LYS A 28 2.76 -3.33 13.79
C LYS A 28 2.45 -4.09 15.09
N PHE A 29 2.15 -5.38 14.99
CA PHE A 29 1.83 -6.23 16.14
C PHE A 29 3.07 -6.90 16.74
N LYS A 30 4.12 -7.10 15.94
CA LYS A 30 5.37 -7.73 16.40
C LYS A 30 6.30 -6.74 17.11
N ASN A 31 6.39 -5.51 16.58
CA ASN A 31 7.42 -4.55 16.98
C ASN A 31 6.84 -3.34 17.73
N ASN A 32 5.68 -3.49 18.36
CA ASN A 32 4.98 -2.43 19.10
C ASN A 32 5.00 -1.08 18.35
N TRP A 33 4.52 -1.09 17.10
CA TRP A 33 4.49 0.07 16.21
C TRP A 33 5.84 0.71 15.83
N LYS A 34 6.97 0.12 16.18
CA LYS A 34 8.30 0.57 15.72
C LYS A 34 8.64 0.00 14.35
N PHE A 35 9.22 0.83 13.49
CA PHE A 35 9.84 0.45 12.23
C PHE A 35 11.24 1.07 12.18
N TYR A 36 12.29 0.27 12.37
CA TYR A 36 13.63 0.76 12.66
C TYR A 36 13.59 1.81 13.79
N LYS A 37 14.08 3.02 13.53
CA LYS A 37 14.08 4.15 14.47
C LYS A 37 12.76 4.93 14.53
N TYR A 38 11.78 4.61 13.68
CA TYR A 38 10.53 5.36 13.58
C TYR A 38 9.43 4.74 14.44
N ASN A 39 8.70 5.57 15.20
CA ASN A 39 7.46 5.16 15.86
C ASN A 39 6.27 5.52 14.97
N LEU A 40 5.70 4.50 14.32
CA LEU A 40 4.59 4.65 13.38
C LEU A 40 3.21 4.63 14.07
N HIS A 41 3.15 4.55 15.41
CA HIS A 41 1.89 4.69 16.12
C HIS A 41 1.41 6.14 16.02
N LEU A 42 0.30 6.36 15.32
CA LEU A 42 -0.35 7.66 15.26
C LEU A 42 -1.24 7.83 16.50
N LYS A 43 -1.02 8.91 17.28
CA LYS A 43 -1.93 9.25 18.40
C LYS A 43 -3.33 9.61 17.89
N ARG A 44 -3.37 10.26 16.72
CA ARG A 44 -4.56 10.50 15.90
C ARG A 44 -4.18 10.50 14.44
N GLU A 45 -5.15 10.30 13.56
CA GLU A 45 -4.93 10.45 12.13
C GLU A 45 -4.51 11.89 11.79
N PRO A 46 -3.40 12.11 11.08
CA PRO A 46 -2.97 13.45 10.69
C PRO A 46 -3.94 14.03 9.66
N THR A 47 -4.18 15.34 9.71
CA THR A 47 -4.96 16.05 8.69
C THR A 47 -4.18 16.14 7.36
N THR A 48 -4.84 16.45 6.24
CA THR A 48 -4.13 16.68 4.98
C THR A 48 -3.07 17.78 5.15
N ARG A 49 -3.40 18.89 5.82
CA ARG A 49 -2.47 20.00 6.08
C ARG A 49 -1.21 19.54 6.83
N GLU A 50 -1.35 18.69 7.83
CA GLU A 50 -0.21 18.13 8.58
C GLU A 50 0.65 17.21 7.71
N ILE A 51 0.04 16.40 6.85
CA ILE A 51 0.76 15.56 5.89
C ILE A 51 1.53 16.44 4.91
N LEU A 52 0.89 17.45 4.33
CA LEU A 52 1.52 18.41 3.40
C LEU A 52 2.68 19.17 4.05
N SER A 53 2.52 19.58 5.32
CA SER A 53 3.59 20.20 6.10
C SER A 53 4.77 19.25 6.29
N ALA A 54 4.51 17.99 6.64
CA ALA A 54 5.53 16.98 6.86
C ALA A 54 6.32 16.61 5.60
N ILE A 55 5.71 16.71 4.41
CA ILE A 55 6.41 16.41 3.13
C ILE A 55 7.10 17.62 2.51
N ARG A 56 6.70 18.84 2.87
CA ARG A 56 7.18 20.09 2.24
C ARG A 56 8.71 20.23 2.21
N PRO A 57 9.46 19.93 3.30
CA PRO A 57 10.92 20.03 3.29
C PRO A 57 11.60 19.09 2.28
N TYR A 58 10.90 18.05 1.83
CA TYR A 58 11.43 16.98 0.98
C TYR A 58 11.09 17.14 -0.50
N LEU A 59 10.25 18.12 -0.88
CA LEU A 59 9.80 18.27 -2.27
C LEU A 59 10.95 18.52 -3.25
N ARG A 60 11.97 19.26 -2.80
CA ARG A 60 13.15 19.62 -3.59
C ARG A 60 14.35 18.68 -3.36
N ASP A 61 14.21 17.71 -2.46
CA ASP A 61 15.28 16.73 -2.18
C ASP A 61 15.39 15.77 -3.37
N LYS A 62 16.49 15.89 -4.12
CA LYS A 62 16.80 15.06 -5.30
C LYS A 62 17.20 13.62 -4.94
N GLN A 63 17.57 13.36 -3.68
CA GLN A 63 17.92 12.00 -3.24
C GLN A 63 16.67 11.12 -3.02
N ILE A 64 15.50 11.76 -2.84
CA ILE A 64 14.23 11.06 -2.78
C ILE A 64 13.78 10.82 -4.22
N SER A 65 13.53 9.57 -4.61
CA SER A 65 13.05 9.21 -5.94
C SER A 65 11.52 9.10 -6.01
N GLU A 66 10.86 8.85 -4.89
CA GLU A 66 9.41 8.66 -4.83
C GLU A 66 8.81 9.00 -3.46
N PHE A 67 7.53 9.35 -3.47
CA PHE A 67 6.69 9.48 -2.29
C PHE A 67 5.74 8.28 -2.22
N VAL A 68 5.76 7.56 -1.11
CA VAL A 68 5.08 6.26 -0.97
C VAL A 68 4.04 6.34 0.12
N PHE A 69 2.75 6.23 -0.23
CA PHE A 69 1.71 5.99 0.77
C PHE A 69 1.88 4.58 1.34
N CYS A 70 2.46 4.50 2.53
CA CYS A 70 2.79 3.27 3.20
C CYS A 70 3.09 3.56 4.68
N GLY A 71 2.37 2.87 5.55
CA GLY A 71 2.53 2.92 6.99
C GLY A 71 2.04 1.61 7.60
N TYR A 72 1.56 1.63 8.85
CA TYR A 72 0.98 0.45 9.49
C TYR A 72 -0.53 0.27 9.31
N GLY A 73 -1.20 1.27 8.72
CA GLY A 73 -2.56 1.15 8.20
C GLY A 73 -2.64 0.97 6.69
N GLU A 74 -3.87 0.89 6.19
CA GLU A 74 -4.23 0.85 4.76
C GLU A 74 -4.49 2.29 4.27
N PRO A 75 -3.59 2.90 3.48
CA PRO A 75 -3.73 4.29 3.08
C PRO A 75 -5.01 4.58 2.30
N LEU A 76 -5.51 3.63 1.49
CA LEU A 76 -6.69 3.84 0.65
C LEU A 76 -8.01 3.90 1.44
N ILE A 77 -8.02 3.60 2.74
CA ILE A 77 -9.14 3.94 3.63
C ILE A 77 -9.33 5.46 3.70
N ARG A 78 -8.28 6.24 3.48
CA ARG A 78 -8.32 7.71 3.45
C ARG A 78 -8.22 8.24 2.02
N LEU A 79 -9.01 7.69 1.10
CA LEU A 79 -8.99 8.03 -0.33
C LEU A 79 -9.00 9.54 -0.61
N PRO A 80 -9.85 10.39 0.00
CA PRO A 80 -9.81 11.84 -0.24
C PRO A 80 -8.45 12.47 0.08
N VAL A 81 -7.86 12.10 1.22
CA VAL A 81 -6.54 12.58 1.66
C VAL A 81 -5.44 12.10 0.71
N VAL A 82 -5.48 10.84 0.28
CA VAL A 82 -4.54 10.29 -0.70
C VAL A 82 -4.60 11.08 -2.01
N LYS A 83 -5.80 11.37 -2.52
CA LYS A 83 -5.99 12.14 -3.77
C LYS A 83 -5.43 13.56 -3.64
N GLU A 84 -5.74 14.25 -2.55
CA GLU A 84 -5.30 15.63 -2.31
C GLU A 84 -3.78 15.73 -2.19
N VAL A 85 -3.17 14.84 -1.38
CA VAL A 85 -1.71 14.80 -1.21
C VAL A 85 -1.01 14.37 -2.50
N ALA A 86 -1.56 13.39 -3.24
CA ALA A 86 -1.02 12.98 -4.52
C ALA A 86 -1.07 14.12 -5.54
N ALA A 87 -2.19 14.82 -5.67
CA ALA A 87 -2.32 15.97 -6.56
C ALA A 87 -1.27 17.06 -6.23
N TYR A 88 -1.06 17.34 -4.95
CA TYR A 88 -0.02 18.27 -4.51
C TYR A 88 1.39 17.80 -4.91
N LEU A 89 1.70 16.51 -4.75
CA LEU A 89 2.97 15.92 -5.17
C LEU A 89 3.16 15.98 -6.70
N LYS A 90 2.11 15.74 -7.49
CA LYS A 90 2.16 15.82 -8.96
C LYS A 90 2.41 17.26 -9.44
N LYS A 91 1.85 18.28 -8.77
CA LYS A 91 2.18 19.70 -9.05
C LYS A 91 3.67 20.02 -8.85
N HIS A 92 4.34 19.25 -7.98
CA HIS A 92 5.79 19.37 -7.74
C HIS A 92 6.60 18.31 -8.51
N GLN A 93 6.01 17.71 -9.56
CA GLN A 93 6.65 16.73 -10.43
C GLN A 93 7.24 15.53 -9.67
N ARG A 94 6.61 15.15 -8.54
CA ARG A 94 7.07 14.03 -7.72
C ARG A 94 6.36 12.74 -8.12
N ARG A 95 7.12 11.65 -8.21
CA ARG A 95 6.59 10.30 -8.40
C ARG A 95 5.84 9.84 -7.14
N VAL A 96 4.65 9.28 -7.33
CA VAL A 96 3.77 8.84 -6.25
C VAL A 96 3.46 7.35 -6.37
N ARG A 97 3.70 6.60 -5.29
CA ARG A 97 3.38 5.17 -5.19
C ARG A 97 2.46 4.88 -4.01
N ILE A 98 1.59 3.88 -4.17
CA ILE A 98 0.75 3.37 -3.08
C ILE A 98 1.12 1.93 -2.78
N ASN A 99 1.39 1.62 -1.51
CA ASN A 99 1.37 0.24 -1.03
C ASN A 99 0.00 -0.04 -0.40
N THR A 100 -0.70 -1.06 -0.87
CA THR A 100 -2.06 -1.38 -0.42
C THR A 100 -2.26 -2.89 -0.24
N SER A 101 -3.25 -3.26 0.58
CA SER A 101 -3.84 -4.60 0.66
C SER A 101 -4.73 -4.95 -0.55
N GLY A 102 -5.09 -3.96 -1.38
CA GLY A 102 -5.94 -4.15 -2.56
C GLY A 102 -7.43 -4.25 -2.26
N GLN A 103 -7.87 -3.89 -1.04
CA GLN A 103 -9.26 -4.02 -0.59
C GLN A 103 -10.06 -2.71 -0.67
N ALA A 104 -9.51 -1.68 -1.33
CA ALA A 104 -10.11 -0.36 -1.35
C ALA A 104 -11.52 -0.36 -1.98
N ASN A 105 -11.74 -1.15 -3.04
CA ASN A 105 -13.06 -1.25 -3.66
C ASN A 105 -14.10 -1.89 -2.73
N LEU A 106 -13.69 -2.86 -1.89
CA LEU A 106 -14.58 -3.42 -0.85
C LEU A 106 -14.88 -2.40 0.25
N TYR A 107 -13.88 -1.62 0.65
CA TYR A 107 -14.06 -0.60 1.69
C TYR A 107 -15.01 0.52 1.25
N TRP A 108 -14.83 1.02 0.03
CA TRP A 108 -15.62 2.12 -0.53
C TRP A 108 -16.87 1.67 -1.28
N GLN A 109 -17.10 0.36 -1.41
CA GLN A 109 -18.22 -0.24 -2.14
C GLN A 109 -18.37 0.28 -3.58
N LYS A 110 -17.25 0.67 -4.21
CA LYS A 110 -17.20 1.17 -5.59
C LYS A 110 -15.80 0.98 -6.17
N ASN A 111 -15.67 1.08 -7.49
CA ASN A 111 -14.36 1.11 -8.12
C ASN A 111 -13.68 2.47 -7.94
N ILE A 112 -12.63 2.52 -7.13
CA ILE A 112 -11.89 3.76 -6.81
C ILE A 112 -10.73 4.05 -7.78
N LEU A 113 -10.34 3.06 -8.60
CA LEU A 113 -9.18 3.16 -9.48
C LEU A 113 -9.27 4.29 -10.52
N PRO A 114 -10.44 4.59 -11.13
CA PRO A 114 -10.57 5.74 -12.03
C PRO A 114 -10.19 7.06 -11.37
N GLU A 115 -10.48 7.22 -10.06
CA GLU A 115 -10.19 8.44 -9.30
C GLU A 115 -8.70 8.62 -8.99
N LEU A 116 -7.89 7.57 -9.20
CA LEU A 116 -6.43 7.59 -9.00
C LEU A 116 -5.65 7.82 -10.30
N LYS A 117 -6.32 7.77 -11.46
CA LYS A 117 -5.69 7.96 -12.77
C LYS A 117 -5.03 9.34 -12.83
N GLY A 118 -3.78 9.39 -13.28
CA GLY A 118 -2.98 10.63 -13.36
C GLY A 118 -2.42 11.14 -12.03
N LEU A 119 -2.93 10.65 -10.89
CA LEU A 119 -2.43 11.01 -9.56
C LEU A 119 -1.35 10.04 -9.06
N ILE A 120 -1.48 8.76 -9.41
CA ILE A 120 -0.63 7.68 -8.89
C ILE A 120 0.14 7.03 -10.05
N ASP A 121 1.46 6.95 -9.90
CA ASP A 121 2.36 6.37 -10.90
C ASP A 121 2.50 4.85 -10.74
N GLU A 122 2.49 4.37 -9.49
CA GLU A 122 2.63 2.95 -9.18
C GLU A 122 1.73 2.52 -8.03
N ILE A 123 1.16 1.32 -8.14
CA ILE A 123 0.47 0.64 -7.05
C ILE A 123 1.08 -0.73 -6.78
N THR A 124 1.50 -0.95 -5.54
CA THR A 124 2.02 -2.23 -5.05
C THR A 124 0.98 -2.89 -4.16
N ILE A 125 0.43 -4.02 -4.60
CA ILE A 125 -0.65 -4.75 -3.94
C ILE A 125 -0.08 -5.94 -3.19
N SER A 126 -0.31 -6.00 -1.88
CA SER A 126 0.16 -7.09 -1.00
C SER A 126 -0.78 -8.29 -1.09
N LEU A 127 -0.42 -9.29 -1.89
CA LEU A 127 -1.24 -10.49 -2.13
C LEU A 127 -0.94 -11.61 -1.12
N ASN A 128 0.36 -11.89 -0.87
CA ASN A 128 0.91 -12.85 0.10
C ASN A 128 0.16 -14.19 0.29
N SER A 129 -0.61 -14.68 -0.69
CA SER A 129 -1.37 -15.94 -0.60
C SER A 129 -1.72 -16.47 -1.99
N THR A 130 -1.78 -17.80 -2.13
CA THR A 130 -2.08 -18.48 -3.40
C THR A 130 -3.55 -18.92 -3.52
N SER A 131 -4.33 -18.77 -2.45
CA SER A 131 -5.74 -19.15 -2.39
C SER A 131 -6.51 -18.28 -1.38
N ALA A 132 -7.84 -18.30 -1.47
CA ALA A 132 -8.72 -17.60 -0.51
C ALA A 132 -8.51 -18.10 0.93
N ARG A 133 -8.37 -19.41 1.13
CA ARG A 133 -8.09 -20.02 2.45
C ARG A 133 -6.78 -19.50 3.04
N GLN A 134 -5.69 -19.51 2.25
CA GLN A 134 -4.41 -18.95 2.70
C GLN A 134 -4.53 -17.44 2.98
N TYR A 135 -5.26 -16.70 2.15
CA TYR A 135 -5.46 -15.27 2.33
C TYR A 135 -6.17 -14.96 3.64
N THR A 136 -7.27 -15.65 3.92
CA THR A 136 -8.02 -15.53 5.18
C THR A 136 -7.13 -15.86 6.38
N TYR A 137 -6.36 -16.94 6.31
CA TYR A 137 -5.43 -17.33 7.38
C TYR A 137 -4.37 -16.24 7.64
N TRP A 138 -3.68 -15.78 6.61
CA TRP A 138 -2.55 -14.87 6.76
C TRP A 138 -2.96 -13.42 7.00
N HIS A 139 -3.97 -12.92 6.29
CA HIS A 139 -4.38 -11.51 6.32
C HIS A 139 -5.45 -11.21 7.37
N ARG A 140 -6.25 -12.22 7.76
CA ARG A 140 -7.43 -12.05 8.64
C ARG A 140 -8.27 -10.84 8.21
N PRO A 141 -8.80 -10.84 6.97
CA PRO A 141 -9.49 -9.68 6.40
C PRO A 141 -10.91 -9.55 6.95
N ARG A 142 -11.43 -8.31 6.98
CA ARG A 142 -12.79 -8.00 7.42
C ARG A 142 -13.88 -8.76 6.63
N TRP A 143 -13.71 -8.91 5.32
CA TRP A 143 -14.72 -9.51 4.43
C TRP A 143 -14.51 -10.99 4.14
N LYS A 144 -13.66 -11.68 4.94
CA LYS A 144 -13.43 -13.14 4.87
C LYS A 144 -13.24 -13.61 3.42
N ASP A 145 -14.01 -14.60 2.97
CA ASP A 145 -13.82 -15.31 1.70
C ASP A 145 -14.08 -14.46 0.46
N LYS A 146 -14.86 -13.37 0.59
CA LYS A 146 -15.08 -12.40 -0.50
C LYS A 146 -13.82 -11.57 -0.80
N THR A 147 -12.87 -11.52 0.13
CA THR A 147 -11.72 -10.61 0.04
C THR A 147 -10.75 -10.99 -1.06
N TYR A 148 -10.35 -12.27 -1.13
CA TYR A 148 -9.32 -12.69 -2.07
C TYR A 148 -9.74 -12.53 -3.55
N PRO A 149 -10.95 -12.96 -3.97
CA PRO A 149 -11.45 -12.69 -5.32
C PRO A 149 -11.48 -11.19 -5.64
N ALA A 150 -11.94 -10.35 -4.70
CA ALA A 150 -12.01 -8.90 -4.89
C ALA A 150 -10.63 -8.26 -5.03
N VAL A 151 -9.61 -8.74 -4.31
CA VAL A 151 -8.22 -8.27 -4.48
C VAL A 151 -7.67 -8.67 -5.85
N LEU A 152 -7.94 -9.89 -6.33
CA LEU A 152 -7.56 -10.30 -7.68
C LEU A 152 -8.25 -9.46 -8.76
N ASP A 153 -9.52 -9.14 -8.56
CA ASP A 153 -10.25 -8.22 -9.44
C ASP A 153 -9.67 -6.81 -9.40
N PHE A 154 -9.37 -6.28 -8.21
CA PHE A 154 -8.70 -4.99 -8.05
C PHE A 154 -7.36 -4.94 -8.81
N ILE A 155 -6.54 -5.99 -8.75
CA ILE A 155 -5.28 -6.09 -9.52
C ILE A 155 -5.57 -6.03 -11.03
N ARG A 156 -6.57 -6.77 -11.53
CA ARG A 156 -6.94 -6.77 -12.95
C ARG A 156 -7.40 -5.40 -13.41
N GLN A 157 -8.23 -4.74 -12.62
CA GLN A 157 -8.77 -3.42 -12.93
C GLN A 157 -7.70 -2.33 -12.85
N ALA A 158 -6.76 -2.42 -11.91
CA ALA A 158 -5.77 -1.37 -11.65
C ALA A 158 -4.96 -1.00 -12.90
N LYS A 159 -4.66 -1.98 -13.75
CA LYS A 159 -3.90 -1.78 -14.99
C LYS A 159 -4.57 -0.85 -15.99
N LYS A 160 -5.88 -0.67 -15.91
CA LYS A 160 -6.63 0.23 -16.80
C LYS A 160 -6.41 1.71 -16.43
N PHE A 161 -5.92 1.98 -15.22
CA PHE A 161 -5.89 3.32 -14.64
C PHE A 161 -4.51 3.73 -14.10
N ILE A 162 -3.69 2.77 -13.66
CA ILE A 162 -2.39 3.00 -13.04
C ILE A 162 -1.28 2.49 -13.97
N PRO A 163 -0.26 3.31 -14.29
CA PRO A 163 0.80 2.92 -15.21
C PRO A 163 1.58 1.67 -14.78
N VAL A 164 1.97 1.60 -13.50
CA VAL A 164 2.74 0.47 -12.97
C VAL A 164 1.94 -0.25 -11.89
N VAL A 165 1.59 -1.50 -12.15
CA VAL A 165 0.94 -2.39 -11.17
C VAL A 165 1.91 -3.49 -10.78
N THR A 166 2.16 -3.61 -9.48
CA THR A 166 3.06 -4.62 -8.90
C THR A 166 2.28 -5.45 -7.88
N ILE A 167 2.26 -6.76 -8.03
CA ILE A 167 1.88 -7.66 -6.93
C ILE A 167 3.09 -7.93 -6.05
N SER A 168 2.89 -8.00 -4.75
CA SER A 168 3.95 -8.32 -3.80
C SER A 168 3.56 -9.47 -2.88
N ALA A 169 4.56 -10.30 -2.55
CA ALA A 169 4.42 -11.40 -1.61
C ALA A 169 5.64 -11.41 -0.67
N VAL A 170 5.40 -11.65 0.61
CA VAL A 170 6.44 -11.91 1.60
C VAL A 170 6.76 -13.41 1.58
N LYS A 171 8.05 -13.77 1.64
CA LYS A 171 8.53 -15.15 1.70
C LYS A 171 8.26 -15.78 3.07
N ILE A 172 6.98 -16.01 3.38
CA ILE A 172 6.54 -16.72 4.59
C ILE A 172 6.51 -18.23 4.36
N PRO A 173 6.60 -19.05 5.42
CA PRO A 173 6.54 -20.52 5.29
C PRO A 173 5.29 -20.99 4.53
N GLY A 174 5.47 -21.94 3.62
CA GLY A 174 4.38 -22.56 2.85
C GLY A 174 3.89 -21.75 1.63
N ILE A 175 4.57 -20.67 1.26
CA ILE A 175 4.27 -19.91 0.02
C ILE A 175 5.05 -20.48 -1.17
N ASP A 176 4.33 -20.80 -2.25
CA ASP A 176 4.91 -21.14 -3.55
C ASP A 176 5.26 -19.86 -4.33
N GLU A 177 6.55 -19.55 -4.45
CA GLU A 177 7.02 -18.41 -5.25
C GLU A 177 6.69 -18.56 -6.74
N SER A 178 6.68 -19.80 -7.26
CA SER A 178 6.40 -20.08 -8.66
C SER A 178 4.96 -19.73 -9.03
N TYR A 179 4.01 -19.90 -8.11
CA TYR A 179 2.64 -19.44 -8.25
C TYR A 179 2.57 -17.94 -8.51
N PHE A 180 3.27 -17.12 -7.71
CA PHE A 180 3.24 -15.66 -7.88
C PHE A 180 3.86 -15.23 -9.20
N ARG A 181 4.90 -15.92 -9.67
CA ARG A 181 5.51 -15.68 -11.00
C ARG A 181 4.52 -15.98 -12.12
N ARG A 182 3.85 -17.14 -12.08
CA ARG A 182 2.81 -17.51 -13.05
C ARG A 182 1.65 -16.51 -13.03
N LEU A 183 1.18 -16.13 -11.84
CA LEU A 183 0.09 -15.19 -11.67
C LEU A 183 0.44 -13.80 -12.20
N ALA A 184 1.62 -13.28 -11.88
CA ALA A 184 2.11 -11.99 -12.38
C ALA A 184 2.17 -11.97 -13.91
N LYS A 185 2.71 -13.04 -14.53
CA LYS A 185 2.74 -13.21 -15.99
C LYS A 185 1.32 -13.25 -16.58
N LYS A 186 0.42 -14.05 -16.01
CA LYS A 186 -0.98 -14.16 -16.45
C LYS A 186 -1.72 -12.82 -16.38
N LEU A 187 -1.52 -12.07 -15.31
CA LEU A 187 -2.14 -10.76 -15.11
C LEU A 187 -1.39 -9.64 -15.87
N LYS A 188 -0.20 -9.92 -16.43
CA LYS A 188 0.74 -8.96 -17.03
C LYS A 188 1.01 -7.77 -16.10
N VAL A 189 1.46 -8.09 -14.88
CA VAL A 189 1.85 -7.14 -13.83
C VAL A 189 3.23 -7.49 -13.30
N ASN A 190 3.89 -6.54 -12.62
CA ASN A 190 5.17 -6.79 -11.99
C ASN A 190 5.02 -7.66 -10.74
N LEU A 191 6.09 -8.35 -10.36
CA LEU A 191 6.18 -9.13 -9.12
C LEU A 191 7.31 -8.60 -8.24
N ARG A 192 7.01 -8.38 -6.96
CA ARG A 192 8.02 -8.08 -5.92
C ARG A 192 7.93 -9.08 -4.77
N LEU A 193 8.88 -9.99 -4.72
CA LEU A 193 9.06 -10.89 -3.57
C LEU A 193 9.87 -10.17 -2.49
N ARG A 194 9.46 -10.32 -1.23
CA ARG A 194 10.07 -9.64 -0.08
C ARG A 194 10.54 -10.66 0.95
N PRO A 195 11.69 -10.44 1.62
CA PRO A 195 12.08 -11.29 2.73
C PRO A 195 11.05 -11.19 3.87
N TYR A 196 10.95 -12.24 4.66
CA TYR A 196 10.18 -12.21 5.90
C TYR A 196 10.97 -11.44 6.97
N LEU A 197 10.28 -10.54 7.67
CA LEU A 197 10.82 -9.66 8.71
C LEU A 197 10.23 -10.00 10.08
#